data_AF-A0A5C7WCM4-F1
#
_entry.id   AF-A0A5C7WCM4-F1
#
_cell.length_a   1.000
_cell.length_b   1.000
_cell.length_c   1.000
_cell.angle_alpha   90.00
_cell.angle_beta   90.00
_cell.angle_gamma   90.00
#
_symmetry.space_group_name_H-M   'P 1'
#
loop_
_entity.id
_entity.type
_entity.pdbx_description
1 polymer ?
#
loop_
_entity_poly.entity_id
_entity_poly.type
_entity_poly.pdbx_seq_one_letter_code
_entity_poly.pdbx_strand_id
1 'polypeptide(L)'
;MGAVLAMFPAAPKQAPACTVLTEEFANRLSALNSLNRDLRAAGVQVVAQDVESTTLTIDRESVPQLVNHFASRLRGLLSRTEGHLTRHRAEIGRVSVVWFSPVKEQDA
;
A
#
# COMPACT_ATOMS: atom_id res chain seq x y z
N MET A 1 -37.13 59.88 1.82
CA MET A 1 -37.51 58.46 1.66
C MET A 1 -37.01 58.04 0.28
N GLY A 2 -36.01 57.18 0.06
CA GLY A 2 -35.40 56.16 0.88
C GLY A 2 -35.48 54.83 0.11
N ALA A 3 -34.45 54.49 -0.68
CA ALA A 3 -34.21 53.13 -1.14
C ALA A 3 -32.75 53.00 -1.60
N VAL A 4 -31.88 52.55 -0.70
CA VAL A 4 -30.52 52.14 -1.04
C VAL A 4 -30.60 50.67 -1.42
N LEU A 5 -30.35 50.36 -2.69
CA LEU A 5 -30.21 48.97 -3.15
C LEU A 5 -28.95 48.37 -2.50
N ALA A 6 -29.15 47.42 -1.59
CA ALA A 6 -28.06 46.64 -1.03
C ALA A 6 -27.55 45.68 -2.10
N MET A 7 -26.35 45.94 -2.61
CA MET A 7 -25.62 45.07 -3.52
C MET A 7 -24.99 43.96 -2.67
N PHE A 8 -25.58 42.77 -2.66
CA PHE A 8 -25.02 41.60 -1.99
C PHE A 8 -23.82 41.11 -2.82
N PRO A 9 -22.61 40.96 -2.24
CA PRO A 9 -21.52 40.31 -2.96
C PRO A 9 -21.91 38.85 -3.21
N ALA A 10 -21.81 38.41 -4.46
CA ALA A 10 -22.03 37.02 -4.83
C ALA A 10 -21.12 36.11 -3.98
N ALA A 11 -21.72 35.12 -3.31
CA ALA A 11 -21.00 34.16 -2.51
C ALA A 11 -19.86 33.53 -3.33
N PRO A 12 -18.65 33.36 -2.77
CA PRO A 12 -17.57 32.70 -3.48
C PRO A 12 -18.04 31.30 -3.85
N LYS A 13 -17.90 30.93 -5.14
CA LYS A 13 -18.08 29.55 -5.59
C LYS A 13 -17.12 28.70 -4.77
N GLN A 14 -17.65 27.95 -3.80
CA GLN A 14 -16.89 26.98 -3.04
C GLN A 14 -16.24 26.03 -4.04
N ALA A 15 -14.90 26.01 -4.09
CA ALA A 15 -14.20 24.94 -4.76
C ALA A 15 -14.72 23.60 -4.18
N PRO A 16 -14.91 22.56 -5.00
CA PRO A 16 -15.36 21.26 -4.49
C PRO A 16 -14.44 20.87 -3.33
N ALA A 17 -15.04 20.53 -2.19
CA ALA A 17 -14.29 20.09 -1.03
C ALA A 17 -13.33 19.00 -1.48
N CYS A 18 -12.03 19.27 -1.37
CA CYS A 18 -10.98 18.35 -1.74
C CYS A 18 -11.11 17.13 -0.82
N THR A 19 -11.93 16.16 -1.22
CA THR A 19 -12.22 14.93 -0.50
C THR A 19 -11.12 13.93 -0.87
N VAL A 20 -9.88 14.31 -0.56
CA VAL A 20 -8.67 13.51 -0.83
C VAL A 20 -8.73 12.17 -0.09
N LEU A 21 -9.51 12.11 0.99
CA LEU A 21 -9.67 10.92 1.83
C LEU A 21 -11.10 10.38 1.73
N THR A 22 -11.42 9.70 0.63
CA THR A 22 -12.64 8.90 0.56
C THR A 22 -12.58 7.78 1.61
N GLU A 23 -13.73 7.31 2.10
CA GLU A 23 -13.78 6.20 3.07
C GLU A 23 -13.06 4.95 2.53
N GLU A 24 -13.17 4.70 1.23
CA GLU A 24 -12.47 3.61 0.57
C GLU A 24 -10.94 3.76 0.68
N PHE A 25 -10.42 4.95 0.42
CA PHE A 25 -8.98 5.22 0.53
C PHE A 25 -8.51 5.14 1.99
N ALA A 26 -9.30 5.65 2.95
CA ALA A 26 -9.02 5.53 4.37
C ALA A 26 -8.96 4.05 4.81
N ASN A 27 -9.87 3.22 4.31
CA ASN A 27 -9.90 1.78 4.58
C ASN A 27 -8.67 1.05 4.01
N ARG A 28 -8.27 1.36 2.76
CA ARG A 28 -7.05 0.81 2.15
C ARG A 28 -5.80 1.21 2.93
N LEU A 29 -5.70 2.50 3.30
CA LEU A 29 -4.58 3.04 4.05
C LEU A 29 -4.50 2.44 5.46
N SER A 30 -5.63 2.23 6.13
CA SER A 30 -5.70 1.58 7.43
C SER A 30 -5.17 0.15 7.35
N ALA A 31 -5.65 -0.66 6.39
CA ALA A 31 -5.18 -2.03 6.20
C ALA A 31 -3.66 -2.11 5.92
N LEU A 32 -3.15 -1.21 5.07
CA LEU A 32 -1.73 -1.15 4.72
C LEU A 32 -0.87 -0.75 5.92
N ASN A 33 -1.28 0.27 6.69
CA ASN A 33 -0.55 0.71 7.88
C ASN A 33 -0.56 -0.34 8.99
N SER A 34 -1.70 -1.01 9.22
CA SER A 34 -1.79 -2.10 10.19
C SER A 34 -0.85 -3.24 9.82
N LEU A 35 -0.86 -3.70 8.56
CA LEU A 35 0.05 -4.76 8.15
C LEU A 35 1.51 -4.31 8.21
N ASN A 36 1.84 -3.08 7.81
CA ASN A 36 3.21 -2.57 7.89
C ASN A 36 3.72 -2.57 9.35
N ARG A 37 2.87 -2.19 10.31
CA ARG A 37 3.20 -2.27 11.74
C ARG A 37 3.40 -3.71 12.21
N ASP A 38 2.51 -4.63 11.85
CA ASP A 38 2.63 -6.06 12.18
C ASP A 38 3.93 -6.64 11.62
N LEU A 39 4.27 -6.33 10.37
CA LEU A 39 5.48 -6.78 9.70
C LEU A 39 6.73 -6.26 10.44
N ARG A 40 6.77 -4.96 10.76
CA ARG A 40 7.89 -4.39 11.52
C ARG A 40 8.01 -4.97 12.92
N ALA A 41 6.89 -5.21 13.60
CA ALA A 41 6.89 -5.85 14.92
C ALA A 41 7.41 -7.29 14.89
N ALA A 42 7.22 -8.00 13.76
CA ALA A 42 7.75 -9.32 13.50
C ALA A 42 9.21 -9.31 12.96
N GLY A 43 9.86 -8.15 12.89
CA GLY A 43 11.23 -8.01 12.38
C GLY A 43 11.34 -8.09 10.85
N VAL A 44 10.23 -7.95 10.12
CA VAL A 44 10.24 -7.92 8.65
C VAL A 44 10.52 -6.49 8.17
N GLN A 45 11.59 -6.32 7.40
CA GLN A 45 11.97 -5.03 6.84
C GLN A 45 11.14 -4.68 5.60
N VAL A 46 10.31 -3.65 5.72
CA VAL A 46 9.55 -3.06 4.60
C VAL A 46 10.42 -2.01 3.90
N VAL A 47 10.77 -2.25 2.63
CA VAL A 47 11.64 -1.37 1.83
C VAL A 47 10.87 -0.34 1.01
N ALA A 48 9.63 -0.66 0.63
CA ALA A 48 8.75 0.28 -0.08
C ALA A 48 7.28 0.02 0.24
N GLN A 49 6.46 1.04 0.05
CA GLN A 49 5.01 0.97 0.19
C GLN A 49 4.35 1.71 -0.98
N ASP A 50 3.35 1.08 -1.57
CA ASP A 50 2.54 1.64 -2.63
C ASP A 50 1.08 1.65 -2.18
N VAL A 51 0.57 2.84 -1.87
CA VAL A 51 -0.78 2.99 -1.30
C VAL A 51 -1.85 2.77 -2.36
N GLU A 52 -1.59 3.19 -3.60
CA GLU A 52 -2.52 3.07 -4.72
C GLU A 52 -2.86 1.61 -5.00
N SER A 53 -1.84 0.76 -5.15
CA SER A 53 -1.97 -0.68 -5.37
C SER A 53 -2.09 -1.48 -4.07
N THR A 54 -2.16 -0.82 -2.91
CA THR A 54 -2.22 -1.46 -1.59
C THR A 54 -1.16 -2.56 -1.43
N THR A 55 0.09 -2.22 -1.73
CA THR A 55 1.21 -3.15 -1.81
C THR A 55 2.36 -2.73 -0.88
N LEU A 56 2.93 -3.70 -0.18
CA LEU A 56 4.15 -3.54 0.63
C LEU A 56 5.26 -4.37 0.01
N THR A 57 6.41 -3.75 -0.23
CA THR A 57 7.61 -4.46 -0.67
C THR A 57 8.51 -4.68 0.52
N ILE A 58 8.92 -5.92 0.74
CA ILE A 58 9.83 -6.29 1.83
C ILE A 58 11.21 -6.68 1.27
N ASP A 59 12.21 -6.59 2.14
CA ASP A 59 13.53 -7.09 1.84
C ASP A 59 13.55 -8.63 1.73
N ARG A 60 14.42 -9.15 0.87
CA ARG A 60 14.57 -10.60 0.65
C ARG A 60 15.04 -11.31 1.92
N GLU A 61 15.94 -10.72 2.67
CA GLU A 61 16.49 -11.28 3.92
C GLU A 61 15.42 -11.39 5.01
N SER A 62 14.33 -10.63 4.87
CA SER A 62 13.18 -10.63 5.78
C SER A 62 12.10 -11.68 5.44
N VAL A 63 12.25 -12.41 4.33
CA VAL A 63 11.28 -13.43 3.89
C VAL A 63 11.15 -14.59 4.88
N PRO A 64 12.22 -15.12 5.50
CA PRO A 64 12.09 -16.16 6.52
C PRO A 64 11.21 -15.73 7.71
N GLN A 65 11.37 -14.48 8.17
CA GLN A 65 10.57 -13.90 9.26
C GLN A 65 9.11 -13.73 8.80
N LEU A 66 8.88 -13.28 7.56
CA LEU A 66 7.55 -13.22 6.97
C LEU A 66 6.85 -14.59 7.02
N VAL A 67 7.53 -15.64 6.55
CA VAL A 67 6.96 -17.00 6.53
C VAL A 67 6.72 -17.51 7.95
N ASN A 68 7.69 -17.34 8.87
CA ASN A 68 7.56 -17.81 10.25
C ASN A 68 6.37 -17.19 10.99
N HIS A 69 6.12 -15.89 10.79
CA HIS A 69 5.06 -15.17 11.50
C HIS A 69 3.72 -15.14 10.76
N PHE A 70 3.71 -15.28 9.43
CA PHE A 70 2.52 -15.05 8.60
C PHE A 70 2.15 -16.21 7.66
N ALA A 71 2.83 -17.37 7.71
CA ALA A 71 2.53 -18.55 6.86
C ALA A 71 1.03 -18.90 6.81
N SER A 72 0.34 -18.86 7.95
CA SER A 72 -1.09 -19.19 8.06
C SER A 72 -2.02 -18.17 7.38
N ARG A 73 -1.54 -16.92 7.22
CA ARG A 73 -2.28 -15.80 6.63
C ARG A 73 -1.91 -15.55 5.17
N LEU A 74 -0.80 -16.09 4.70
CA LEU A 74 -0.34 -15.95 3.32
C LEU A 74 -1.29 -16.69 2.36
N ARG A 75 -1.75 -15.97 1.35
CA ARG A 75 -2.60 -16.48 0.25
C ARG A 75 -2.04 -16.03 -1.09
N GLY A 76 -2.49 -16.67 -2.17
CA GLY A 76 -2.22 -16.19 -3.53
C GLY A 76 -0.74 -16.01 -3.87
N LEU A 77 0.13 -16.92 -3.41
CA LEU A 77 1.56 -16.85 -3.72
C LEU A 77 1.77 -17.03 -5.23
N LEU A 78 2.22 -15.97 -5.87
CA LEU A 78 2.56 -15.89 -7.28
C LEU A 78 4.03 -15.53 -7.42
N SER A 79 4.71 -16.19 -8.34
CA SER A 79 6.11 -15.88 -8.68
C SER A 79 6.19 -15.62 -10.16
N ARG A 80 6.76 -14.47 -10.52
CA ARG A 80 6.99 -14.09 -11.92
C ARG A 80 8.45 -13.72 -12.09
N THR A 81 9.11 -14.40 -13.02
CA THR A 81 10.49 -14.11 -13.37
C THR A 81 10.54 -13.13 -14.53
N GLU A 82 11.28 -12.04 -14.36
CA GLU A 82 11.50 -11.00 -15.38
C GLU A 82 13.01 -10.72 -15.45
N GLY A 83 13.66 -11.22 -16.50
CA GLY A 83 15.12 -11.15 -16.65
C GLY A 83 15.85 -11.93 -15.56
N HIS A 84 16.71 -11.24 -14.81
CA HIS A 84 17.56 -11.80 -13.76
C HIS A 84 16.93 -11.76 -12.36
N LEU A 85 15.67 -11.31 -12.24
CA LEU A 85 14.96 -11.21 -10.96
C LEU A 85 13.64 -11.98 -11.01
N THR A 86 13.36 -12.73 -9.95
CA THR A 86 12.04 -13.30 -9.68
C THR A 86 11.31 -12.43 -8.68
N ARG A 87 10.20 -11.86 -9.13
CA ARG A 87 9.26 -11.13 -8.28
C ARG A 87 8.28 -12.13 -7.67
N HIS A 88 8.28 -12.22 -6.35
CA HIS A 88 7.28 -12.94 -5.60
C HIS A 88 6.22 -11.97 -5.09
N ARG A 89 4.96 -12.39 -5.14
CA ARG A 89 3.83 -11.67 -4.59
C ARG A 89 2.99 -12.66 -3.79
N ALA A 90 2.59 -12.27 -2.60
CA ALA A 90 1.60 -12.96 -1.81
C ALA A 90 0.60 -11.96 -1.24
N GLU A 91 -0.52 -12.45 -0.74
CA GLU A 91 -1.57 -11.63 -0.15
C GLU A 91 -1.68 -11.95 1.34
N ILE A 92 -1.72 -10.91 2.17
CA ILE A 92 -2.04 -11.00 3.60
C ILE A 92 -3.25 -10.13 3.85
N GLY A 93 -4.43 -10.76 3.99
CA GLY A 93 -5.70 -10.05 4.08
C GLY A 93 -6.01 -9.30 2.79
N ARG A 94 -6.03 -7.96 2.84
CA ARG A 94 -6.32 -7.09 1.69
C ARG A 94 -5.08 -6.41 1.10
N VAL A 95 -3.90 -6.75 1.60
CA VAL A 95 -2.64 -6.10 1.22
C VAL A 95 -1.76 -7.10 0.50
N SER A 96 -1.20 -6.68 -0.63
CA SER A 96 -0.21 -7.47 -1.36
C SER A 96 1.17 -7.27 -0.74
N VAL A 97 1.89 -8.34 -0.47
CA VAL A 97 3.28 -8.34 -0.01
C VAL A 97 4.16 -8.86 -1.14
N VAL A 98 5.17 -8.09 -1.50
CA VAL A 98 6.07 -8.37 -2.63
C VAL A 98 7.51 -8.45 -2.14
N TRP A 99 8.28 -9.38 -2.69
CA TRP A 99 9.73 -9.43 -2.51
C TRP A 99 10.39 -9.92 -3.79
N PHE A 100 11.68 -9.62 -3.94
CA PHE A 100 12.45 -10.00 -5.10
C PHE A 100 13.53 -11.00 -4.70
N SER A 101 13.74 -12.02 -5.52
CA SER A 101 14.89 -12.90 -5.42
C SER A 101 15.66 -12.87 -6.74
N PRO A 102 17.00 -12.93 -6.73
CA PRO A 102 17.75 -13.15 -7.96
C PRO A 102 17.32 -14.49 -8.55
N VAL A 103 17.12 -14.52 -9.87
CA VAL A 103 17.09 -15.77 -10.61
C VAL A 103 18.43 -16.43 -10.35
N LYS A 104 18.37 -17.67 -9.85
CA LYS A 104 19.56 -18.48 -9.68
C LYS A 104 20.07 -18.80 -11.10
N GLU A 105 20.86 -17.91 -11.69
CA GLU A 105 21.86 -18.30 -12.67
C GLU A 105 22.75 -19.28 -11.92
N GLN A 106 22.44 -20.57 -12.05
CA GLN A 106 23.39 -21.61 -11.70
C GLN A 106 24.65 -21.30 -12.49
N ASP A 107 25.74 -21.05 -11.76
CA ASP A 107 27.11 -21.16 -12.24
C ASP A 107 27.20 -22.22 -13.35
N ALA A 108 27.60 -21.77 -14.54
CA ALA A 108 28.15 -22.63 -15.57
C ALA A 108 29.67 -22.54 -15.51
#